data_AF-A0A9Q1RN83-F1
#
_entry.id   AF-A0A9Q1RN83-F1
#
_cell.length_a   1.000
_cell.length_b   1.000
_cell.length_c   1.000
_cell.angle_alpha   90.00
_cell.angle_beta   90.00
_cell.angle_gamma   90.00
#
_symmetry.space_group_name_H-M   'P 1'
#
loop_
_entity.id
_entity.type
_entity.pdbx_description
1 polymer ?
#
loop_
_entity_poly.entity_id
_entity_poly.type
_entity_poly.pdbx_seq_one_letter_code
_entity_poly.pdbx_strand_id
1 'polypeptide(L)'
;MQLNLSKRSSTNENDSSKKLLKHALHSVKSQIPLSHCIWLLITIVLQIFILFFLIRSSPPHPPPSNTQQLLAINPDCQSGYVYVYDLPATFNTEFIDKCDELDPWKSRCSAVSNGGFGSRATGLERVVPEDLTPAWYWTDMYAAEVIYHNRMLSHKCRILDPEKATGFYIPFYAGLDIGKFLWFNYTAKDRDRKSEMVLDWLKEQPTFTRAKGVDHFIMLGRLTWDFRRLTDNDSEWGSSLLYMPLMKNVFRLSVEKHQNDDLEESVPYPTAFHPRSESDIVQWQNYIRNYERTKLFSFVGAKRQKIKNDFRGVLMDYCKSKENCRAVDCATTVCSDGAPAIMEAFLDSDFCLQPRGDGLTRRSTFDCMLAGSIPVYFWRGTFKGQYEWHLPWMAETYTVFIDNDDVRDTNGTLILKVLEGIHKDKVKEMRETLINLLPKFVYARSGEDLGSVKDAFDITIDRVLKRMKSRRDQLFSH
;
A
#
# COMPACT_ATOMS: atom_id res chain seq x y z
N MET A 1 -55.14 33.79 -66.00
CA MET A 1 -55.34 33.40 -67.41
C MET A 1 -54.14 32.56 -67.83
N GLN A 2 -54.38 31.24 -67.92
CA GLN A 2 -53.71 30.20 -68.72
C GLN A 2 -52.28 30.39 -69.31
N LEU A 3 -51.45 29.36 -69.07
CA LEU A 3 -50.66 28.53 -70.03
C LEU A 3 -49.12 28.47 -69.91
N ASN A 4 -48.69 27.22 -69.71
CA ASN A 4 -47.67 26.44 -70.43
C ASN A 4 -46.16 26.54 -70.13
N LEU A 5 -45.69 25.49 -69.44
CA LEU A 5 -44.78 24.41 -69.92
C LEU A 5 -43.85 24.70 -71.13
N SER A 6 -42.55 24.48 -70.92
CA SER A 6 -41.71 23.81 -71.91
C SER A 6 -40.64 22.94 -71.23
N LYS A 7 -40.65 21.66 -71.62
CA LYS A 7 -39.69 20.59 -71.29
C LYS A 7 -38.61 20.63 -72.36
N ARG A 8 -37.31 20.64 -72.00
CA ARG A 8 -36.23 20.34 -72.96
C ARG A 8 -35.24 19.31 -72.40
N SER A 9 -35.05 18.29 -73.23
CA SER A 9 -34.28 17.05 -73.12
C SER A 9 -32.82 17.21 -72.67
N SER A 10 -32.39 16.37 -71.71
CA SER A 10 -30.99 16.04 -71.43
C SER A 10 -30.70 14.58 -71.83
N THR A 11 -30.42 14.36 -73.09
CA THR A 11 -29.86 13.09 -73.59
C THR A 11 -28.73 13.43 -74.54
N ASN A 12 -27.49 13.52 -74.04
CA ASN A 12 -26.27 13.42 -74.86
C ASN A 12 -24.93 13.30 -74.10
N GLU A 13 -24.88 13.23 -72.76
CA GLU A 13 -23.59 13.09 -72.03
C GLU A 13 -23.13 11.64 -71.81
N ASN A 14 -23.99 10.63 -72.02
CA ASN A 14 -23.69 9.26 -71.60
C ASN A 14 -22.99 8.38 -72.66
N ASP A 15 -22.85 8.85 -73.92
CA ASP A 15 -22.20 8.08 -75.00
C ASP A 15 -20.70 8.41 -75.16
N SER A 16 -20.25 9.59 -74.73
CA SER A 16 -18.84 10.02 -74.82
C SER A 16 -17.95 9.34 -73.78
N SER A 17 -18.41 9.24 -72.52
CA SER A 17 -17.65 8.65 -71.41
C SER A 17 -17.42 7.14 -71.59
N LYS A 18 -18.40 6.41 -72.14
CA LYS A 18 -18.28 4.96 -72.42
C LYS A 18 -17.32 4.63 -73.55
N LYS A 19 -17.15 5.52 -74.55
CA LYS A 19 -16.17 5.36 -75.63
C LYS A 19 -14.74 5.62 -75.16
N LEU A 20 -14.53 6.60 -74.28
CA LEU A 20 -13.22 6.90 -73.70
C LEU A 20 -12.69 5.77 -72.79
N LEU A 21 -13.57 5.18 -71.96
CA LEU A 21 -13.20 4.07 -71.08
C LEU A 21 -12.86 2.78 -71.86
N LYS A 22 -13.59 2.50 -72.95
CA LYS A 22 -13.31 1.36 -73.84
C LYS A 22 -11.98 1.49 -74.58
N HIS A 23 -11.60 2.69 -75.02
CA HIS A 23 -10.32 2.93 -75.67
C HIS A 23 -9.12 2.84 -74.70
N ALA A 24 -9.28 3.32 -73.46
CA ALA A 24 -8.24 3.19 -72.43
C ALA A 24 -8.00 1.72 -72.01
N LEU A 25 -9.07 0.93 -71.86
CA LEU A 25 -8.97 -0.49 -71.50
C LEU A 25 -8.43 -1.38 -72.63
N HIS A 26 -8.67 -1.02 -73.90
CA HIS A 26 -8.08 -1.74 -75.04
C HIS A 26 -6.59 -1.41 -75.27
N SER A 27 -6.14 -0.23 -74.87
CA SER A 27 -4.73 0.18 -75.00
C SER A 27 -3.82 -0.54 -73.98
N VAL A 28 -4.28 -0.71 -72.74
CA VAL A 28 -3.52 -1.39 -71.66
C VAL A 28 -3.44 -2.92 -71.87
N LYS A 29 -4.35 -3.49 -72.67
CA LYS A 29 -4.38 -4.94 -72.92
C LYS A 29 -3.35 -5.44 -73.95
N SER A 30 -2.54 -4.56 -74.56
CA SER A 30 -1.62 -4.94 -75.64
C SER A 30 -0.12 -4.94 -75.33
N GLN A 31 0.31 -4.66 -74.08
CA GLN A 31 1.75 -4.52 -73.79
C GLN A 31 2.29 -5.33 -72.61
N ILE A 32 1.52 -6.23 -72.02
CA ILE A 32 2.06 -7.18 -71.03
C ILE A 32 1.91 -8.59 -71.59
N PRO A 33 2.99 -9.20 -72.12
CA PRO A 33 2.91 -10.57 -72.58
C PRO A 33 2.51 -11.49 -71.43
N LEU A 34 1.61 -12.45 -71.71
CA LEU A 34 1.06 -13.39 -70.74
C LEU A 34 2.17 -14.11 -69.93
N SER A 35 3.35 -14.27 -70.53
CA SER A 35 4.55 -14.82 -69.89
C SER A 35 5.02 -14.01 -68.67
N HIS A 36 4.87 -12.68 -68.66
CA HIS A 36 5.23 -11.85 -67.51
C HIS A 36 4.24 -11.97 -66.36
N CYS A 37 2.94 -12.09 -66.65
CA CYS A 37 1.94 -12.36 -65.62
C CYS A 37 2.15 -13.75 -65.00
N ILE A 38 2.48 -14.76 -65.81
CA ILE A 38 2.80 -16.11 -65.35
C ILE A 38 4.05 -16.10 -64.47
N TRP A 39 5.12 -15.41 -64.89
CA TRP A 39 6.34 -15.28 -64.08
C TRP A 39 6.10 -14.58 -62.75
N LEU A 40 5.30 -13.52 -62.73
CA LEU A 40 4.94 -12.81 -61.50
C LEU A 40 4.19 -13.73 -60.53
N LEU A 41 3.25 -14.53 -61.06
CA LEU A 41 2.46 -15.47 -60.26
C LEU A 41 3.33 -16.60 -59.69
N ILE A 42 4.27 -17.13 -60.49
CA ILE A 42 5.27 -18.12 -60.05
C ILE A 42 6.15 -17.53 -58.94
N THR A 43 6.63 -16.29 -59.09
CA THR A 43 7.47 -15.66 -58.05
C THR A 43 6.72 -15.44 -56.74
N ILE A 44 5.44 -15.04 -56.79
CA ILE A 44 4.61 -14.86 -55.59
C ILE A 44 4.37 -16.21 -54.89
N VAL A 45 4.06 -17.26 -55.65
CA VAL A 45 3.86 -18.61 -55.09
C VAL A 45 5.16 -19.13 -54.47
N LEU A 46 6.31 -18.93 -55.12
CA LEU A 46 7.61 -19.34 -54.60
C LEU A 46 7.95 -18.59 -53.29
N GLN A 47 7.68 -17.29 -53.21
CA GLN A 47 7.89 -16.49 -52.00
C GLN A 47 7.01 -16.96 -50.84
N ILE A 48 5.73 -17.29 -51.11
CA ILE A 48 4.82 -17.86 -50.10
C ILE A 48 5.34 -19.23 -49.64
N PHE A 49 5.85 -20.05 -50.55
CA PHE A 49 6.39 -21.38 -50.22
C PHE A 49 7.66 -21.29 -49.36
N ILE A 50 8.55 -20.33 -49.65
CA ILE A 50 9.75 -20.05 -48.87
C ILE A 50 9.37 -19.54 -47.47
N LEU A 51 8.40 -18.62 -47.36
CA LEU A 51 7.88 -18.16 -46.08
C LEU A 51 7.30 -19.32 -45.25
N PHE A 52 6.54 -20.22 -45.87
CA PHE A 52 6.04 -21.42 -45.18
C PHE A 52 7.17 -22.35 -44.71
N PHE A 53 8.24 -22.51 -45.48
CA PHE A 53 9.42 -23.29 -45.09
C PHE A 53 10.21 -22.66 -43.95
N LEU A 54 10.37 -21.33 -43.97
CA LEU A 54 11.04 -20.59 -42.90
C LEU A 54 10.23 -20.60 -41.59
N ILE A 55 8.90 -20.56 -41.67
CA ILE A 55 8.01 -20.63 -40.50
C ILE A 55 7.92 -22.08 -39.95
N ARG A 56 8.06 -23.11 -40.80
CA ARG A 56 8.10 -24.53 -40.36
C ARG A 56 9.43 -25.00 -39.80
N SER A 57 10.47 -24.18 -39.87
CA SER A 57 11.79 -24.49 -39.31
C SER A 57 11.76 -24.27 -37.80
N SER A 58 11.08 -25.14 -37.06
CA SER A 58 11.23 -25.21 -35.60
C SER A 58 12.69 -25.51 -35.26
N PRO A 59 13.30 -24.84 -34.27
CA PRO A 59 14.62 -25.25 -33.80
C PRO A 59 14.56 -26.71 -33.32
N PRO A 60 15.62 -27.51 -33.50
CA PRO A 60 15.65 -28.87 -32.98
C PRO A 60 15.44 -28.82 -31.46
N HIS A 61 14.44 -29.57 -30.98
CA HIS A 61 14.24 -29.79 -29.56
C HIS A 61 15.57 -30.27 -28.95
N PRO A 62 16.06 -29.65 -27.86
CA PRO A 62 17.12 -30.28 -27.10
C PRO A 62 16.60 -31.62 -26.56
N PRO A 63 17.47 -32.63 -26.42
CA PRO A 63 17.07 -33.88 -25.79
C PRO A 63 16.55 -33.59 -24.38
N PRO A 64 15.66 -34.43 -23.82
CA PRO A 64 15.18 -34.24 -22.46
C PRO A 64 16.37 -34.44 -21.52
N SER A 65 16.97 -33.34 -21.07
CA SER A 65 17.87 -33.40 -19.93
C SER A 65 16.97 -33.69 -18.74
N ASN A 66 16.97 -34.94 -18.31
CA ASN A 66 16.51 -35.40 -17.02
C ASN A 66 17.43 -34.84 -15.92
N THR A 67 17.52 -33.52 -15.86
CA THR A 67 18.12 -32.80 -14.76
C THR A 67 16.93 -32.19 -14.06
N GLN A 68 16.54 -32.81 -12.94
CA GLN A 68 15.90 -32.10 -11.86
C GLN A 68 16.83 -30.92 -11.50
N GLN A 69 16.72 -29.82 -12.23
CA GLN A 69 17.14 -28.53 -11.72
C GLN A 69 16.07 -28.19 -10.69
N LEU A 70 16.19 -28.79 -9.50
CA LEU A 70 15.91 -28.05 -8.29
C LEU A 70 16.62 -26.72 -8.53
N LEU A 71 15.87 -25.67 -8.85
CA LEU A 71 16.30 -24.30 -8.58
C LEU A 71 16.96 -24.41 -7.22
N ALA A 72 18.28 -24.20 -7.13
CA ALA A 72 18.91 -24.07 -5.84
C ALA A 72 18.12 -22.96 -5.16
N ILE A 73 17.20 -23.34 -4.28
CA ILE A 73 16.33 -22.39 -3.59
C ILE A 73 17.34 -21.54 -2.88
N ASN A 74 17.46 -20.27 -3.30
CA ASN A 74 18.29 -19.34 -2.58
C ASN A 74 17.87 -19.48 -1.12
N PRO A 75 18.77 -19.88 -0.20
CA PRO A 75 18.39 -20.18 1.18
C PRO A 75 17.72 -18.97 1.85
N ASP A 76 17.94 -17.78 1.30
CA ASP A 76 17.32 -16.52 1.71
C ASP A 76 15.87 -16.33 1.23
N CYS A 77 15.41 -17.11 0.25
CA CYS A 77 14.11 -16.99 -0.41
C CYS A 77 13.25 -18.26 -0.24
N GLN A 78 13.39 -18.95 0.90
CA GLN A 78 12.64 -20.17 1.21
C GLN A 78 11.12 -19.99 1.18
N SER A 79 10.65 -18.78 1.48
CA SER A 79 9.23 -18.42 1.45
C SER A 79 8.69 -18.23 0.02
N GLY A 80 9.58 -18.10 -0.96
CA GLY A 80 9.25 -17.95 -2.37
C GLY A 80 9.81 -16.67 -2.98
N TYR A 81 9.47 -16.47 -4.26
CA TYR A 81 9.80 -15.26 -5.01
C TYR A 81 8.58 -14.37 -5.21
N VAL A 82 8.79 -13.05 -5.23
CA VAL A 82 7.74 -12.07 -5.51
C VAL A 82 7.94 -11.47 -6.90
N TYR A 83 6.88 -11.48 -7.71
CA TYR A 83 6.83 -10.68 -8.94
C TYR A 83 6.10 -9.37 -8.63
N VAL A 84 6.69 -8.25 -9.04
CA VAL A 84 6.08 -6.92 -8.91
C VAL A 84 5.54 -6.53 -10.27
N TYR A 85 4.24 -6.28 -10.38
CA TYR A 85 3.68 -5.80 -11.66
C TYR A 85 4.25 -4.45 -12.06
N ASP A 86 4.59 -4.33 -13.33
CA ASP A 86 4.93 -3.06 -13.96
C ASP A 86 3.62 -2.38 -14.40
N LEU A 87 2.96 -1.73 -13.42
CA LEU A 87 1.71 -1.02 -13.66
C LEU A 87 1.97 0.28 -14.44
N PRO A 88 1.04 0.70 -15.32
CA PRO A 88 1.07 2.04 -15.89
C PRO A 88 1.22 3.13 -14.81
N ALA A 89 2.04 4.15 -15.09
CA ALA A 89 2.42 5.22 -14.15
C ALA A 89 1.24 5.89 -13.43
N THR A 90 0.07 5.99 -14.10
CA THR A 90 -1.18 6.53 -13.52
C THR A 90 -1.62 5.83 -12.23
N PHE A 91 -1.15 4.62 -11.95
CA PHE A 91 -1.51 3.84 -10.76
C PHE A 91 -0.49 3.96 -9.61
N ASN A 92 0.68 4.56 -9.84
CA ASN A 92 1.70 4.73 -8.81
C ASN A 92 2.59 5.96 -9.01
N THR A 93 3.55 5.93 -9.94
CA THR A 93 4.60 6.96 -10.05
C THR A 93 4.04 8.34 -10.38
N GLU A 94 2.93 8.43 -11.13
CA GLU A 94 2.28 9.71 -11.41
C GLU A 94 1.79 10.40 -10.13
N PHE A 95 1.39 9.66 -9.09
CA PHE A 95 1.04 10.26 -7.80
C PHE A 95 2.25 10.90 -7.12
N ILE A 96 3.44 10.34 -7.32
CA ILE A 96 4.69 10.90 -6.81
C ILE A 96 5.07 12.14 -7.61
N ASP A 97 4.94 12.09 -8.94
CA ASP A 97 5.24 13.20 -9.83
C ASP A 97 4.29 14.40 -9.63
N LYS A 98 3.02 14.11 -9.29
CA LYS A 98 1.96 15.10 -9.03
C LYS A 98 1.56 15.14 -7.55
N CYS A 99 2.55 14.98 -6.67
CA CYS A 99 2.34 14.89 -5.23
C CYS A 99 1.68 16.11 -4.59
N ASP A 100 1.72 17.27 -5.25
CA ASP A 100 1.04 18.50 -4.83
C ASP A 100 -0.49 18.41 -5.00
N GLU A 101 -0.99 17.49 -5.84
CA GLU A 101 -2.43 17.34 -6.12
C GLU A 101 -3.12 16.25 -5.29
N LEU A 102 -2.37 15.56 -4.42
CA LEU A 102 -2.85 14.39 -3.67
C LEU A 102 -3.72 14.74 -2.46
N ASP A 103 -3.65 15.97 -1.99
CA ASP A 103 -4.42 16.43 -0.84
C ASP A 103 -4.87 17.88 -1.07
N PRO A 104 -6.14 18.18 -0.81
CA PRO A 104 -6.72 19.49 -1.14
C PRO A 104 -6.28 20.62 -0.19
N TRP A 105 -5.62 20.31 0.92
CA TRP A 105 -5.18 21.30 1.91
C TRP A 105 -3.68 21.55 1.89
N LYS A 106 -2.87 20.52 1.68
CA LYS A 106 -1.40 20.65 1.68
C LYS A 106 -0.75 19.70 0.68
N SER A 107 0.36 20.15 0.09
CA SER A 107 1.21 19.27 -0.72
C SER A 107 1.61 18.01 0.05
N ARG A 108 1.57 16.86 -0.63
CA ARG A 108 2.03 15.57 -0.10
C ARG A 108 3.44 15.21 -0.58
N CYS A 109 4.12 16.11 -1.30
CA CYS A 109 5.46 15.86 -1.85
C CYS A 109 6.48 15.52 -0.78
N SER A 110 6.45 16.22 0.36
CA SER A 110 7.30 15.85 1.50
C SER A 110 7.02 14.42 1.94
N ALA A 111 5.75 14.04 2.16
CA ALA A 111 5.36 12.73 2.67
C ALA A 111 5.78 11.56 1.76
N VAL A 112 5.76 11.75 0.44
CA VAL A 112 6.12 10.69 -0.52
C VAL A 112 7.59 10.71 -0.93
N SER A 113 8.38 11.69 -0.46
CA SER A 113 9.81 11.77 -0.72
C SER A 113 10.60 10.65 -0.03
N ASN A 114 11.87 10.48 -0.42
CA ASN A 114 12.78 9.48 0.15
C ASN A 114 12.21 8.05 0.15
N GLY A 115 11.46 7.67 -0.89
CA GLY A 115 10.83 6.35 -0.97
C GLY A 115 9.64 6.16 -0.02
N GLY A 116 8.97 7.26 0.37
CA GLY A 116 7.83 7.25 1.30
C GLY A 116 8.20 7.47 2.76
N PHE A 117 9.49 7.65 3.09
CA PHE A 117 9.90 7.97 4.46
C PHE A 117 9.68 9.44 4.81
N GLY A 118 9.41 10.31 3.85
CA GLY A 118 9.24 11.72 4.14
C GLY A 118 10.55 12.50 4.13
N SER A 119 10.50 13.77 4.53
CA SER A 119 11.72 14.58 4.74
C SER A 119 12.53 14.07 5.92
N ARG A 120 13.85 14.24 5.91
CA ARG A 120 14.68 13.95 7.10
C ARG A 120 14.17 14.75 8.30
N ALA A 121 14.11 14.11 9.45
CA ALA A 121 13.67 14.77 10.67
C ALA A 121 14.72 15.78 11.14
N THR A 122 14.25 16.91 11.66
CA THR A 122 15.08 18.03 12.13
C THR A 122 14.58 18.49 13.50
N GLY A 123 15.42 19.04 14.38
CA GLY A 123 14.95 19.46 15.71
C GLY A 123 14.85 18.31 16.71
N LEU A 124 15.49 17.17 16.42
CA LEU A 124 15.56 15.98 17.29
C LEU A 124 16.84 15.94 18.12
N GLU A 125 17.72 16.94 18.02
CA GLU A 125 19.09 16.91 18.58
C GLU A 125 19.11 16.80 20.12
N ARG A 126 18.01 17.13 20.78
CA ARG A 126 17.83 17.01 22.25
C ARG A 126 17.02 15.79 22.68
N VAL A 127 16.50 15.03 21.72
CA VAL A 127 15.51 13.96 21.95
C VAL A 127 16.07 12.61 21.52
N VAL A 128 16.86 12.60 20.45
CA VAL A 128 17.43 11.42 19.81
C VAL A 128 18.96 11.55 19.82
N PRO A 129 19.71 10.47 20.06
CA PRO A 129 21.17 10.48 19.92
C PRO A 129 21.62 10.98 18.54
N GLU A 130 22.68 11.78 18.51
CA GLU A 130 23.20 12.40 17.28
C GLU A 130 23.48 11.37 16.17
N ASP A 131 24.13 10.25 16.53
CA ASP A 131 24.46 9.15 15.62
C ASP A 131 23.25 8.48 14.97
N LEU A 132 22.09 8.56 15.64
CA LEU A 132 20.83 7.99 15.16
C LEU A 132 20.01 8.98 14.35
N THR A 133 20.21 10.29 14.49
CA THR A 133 19.41 11.33 13.81
C THR A 133 19.28 11.13 12.30
N PRO A 134 20.32 10.68 11.55
CA PRO A 134 20.18 10.40 10.11
C PRO A 134 19.23 9.24 9.75
N ALA A 135 18.83 8.42 10.72
CA ALA A 135 17.82 7.37 10.58
C ALA A 135 16.39 7.85 10.85
N TRP A 136 16.19 9.13 11.18
CA TRP A 136 14.87 9.70 11.51
C TRP A 136 14.30 10.54 10.38
N TYR A 137 13.00 10.35 10.14
CA TYR A 137 12.25 11.03 9.08
C TYR A 137 10.86 11.46 9.55
N TRP A 138 10.34 12.51 8.94
CA TRP A 138 8.95 12.95 9.07
C TRP A 138 8.03 12.09 8.20
N THR A 139 7.96 10.81 8.55
CA THR A 139 7.20 9.80 7.84
C THR A 139 5.72 10.02 8.02
N ASP A 140 4.94 9.98 6.94
CA ASP A 140 3.49 10.09 7.00
C ASP A 140 2.83 8.75 7.34
N MET A 141 1.76 8.77 8.13
CA MET A 141 1.07 7.56 8.57
C MET A 141 0.47 6.73 7.43
N TYR A 142 0.27 7.32 6.25
CA TYR A 142 -0.32 6.67 5.07
C TYR A 142 0.69 6.37 3.96
N ALA A 143 2.00 6.50 4.22
CA ALA A 143 3.04 6.31 3.21
C ALA A 143 3.40 4.83 2.92
N ALA A 144 2.73 3.87 3.58
CA ALA A 144 3.11 2.47 3.50
C ALA A 144 3.07 1.89 2.07
N GLU A 145 2.19 2.36 1.20
CA GLU A 145 2.16 1.96 -0.23
C GLU A 145 3.48 2.27 -0.94
N VAL A 146 4.02 3.47 -0.72
CA VAL A 146 5.27 3.92 -1.33
C VAL A 146 6.46 3.17 -0.72
N ILE A 147 6.47 2.98 0.61
CA ILE A 147 7.53 2.24 1.31
C ILE A 147 7.58 0.79 0.84
N TYR A 148 6.43 0.09 0.81
CA TYR A 148 6.35 -1.30 0.37
C TYR A 148 6.75 -1.44 -1.09
N HIS A 149 6.32 -0.55 -1.98
CA HIS A 149 6.71 -0.63 -3.38
C HIS A 149 8.22 -0.46 -3.56
N ASN A 150 8.84 0.54 -2.93
CA ASN A 150 10.29 0.74 -3.01
C ASN A 150 11.09 -0.42 -2.41
N ARG A 151 10.61 -1.00 -1.31
CA ARG A 151 11.22 -2.18 -0.67
C ARG A 151 11.05 -3.45 -1.51
N MET A 152 9.90 -3.64 -2.15
CA MET A 152 9.66 -4.76 -3.07
C MET A 152 10.59 -4.70 -4.28
N LEU A 153 10.79 -3.50 -4.85
CA LEU A 153 11.64 -3.32 -6.02
C LEU A 153 13.10 -3.71 -5.77
N SER A 154 13.60 -3.52 -4.54
CA SER A 154 14.97 -3.88 -4.13
C SER A 154 15.06 -5.22 -3.38
N HIS A 155 13.94 -5.89 -3.14
CA HIS A 155 13.92 -7.11 -2.35
C HIS A 155 14.71 -8.23 -3.02
N LYS A 156 15.57 -8.92 -2.25
CA LYS A 156 16.43 -10.00 -2.77
C LYS A 156 15.69 -11.18 -3.40
N CYS A 157 14.42 -11.39 -3.01
CA CYS A 157 13.56 -12.42 -3.59
C CYS A 157 12.60 -11.89 -4.67
N ARG A 158 12.84 -10.67 -5.19
CA ARG A 158 12.14 -10.19 -6.38
C ARG A 158 12.58 -10.99 -7.60
N ILE A 159 11.64 -11.39 -8.44
CA ILE A 159 11.91 -12.11 -9.70
C ILE A 159 11.27 -11.37 -10.88
N LEU A 160 11.95 -11.39 -12.04
CA LEU A 160 11.46 -10.78 -13.28
C LEU A 160 10.70 -11.77 -14.17
N ASP A 161 10.89 -13.06 -13.93
CA ASP A 161 10.19 -14.14 -14.63
C ASP A 161 8.92 -14.51 -13.84
N PRO A 162 7.72 -14.16 -14.33
CA PRO A 162 6.47 -14.40 -13.61
C PRO A 162 6.14 -15.88 -13.44
N GLU A 163 6.70 -16.78 -14.24
CA GLU A 163 6.45 -18.22 -14.11
C GLU A 163 7.18 -18.84 -12.91
N LYS A 164 8.18 -18.14 -12.37
CA LYS A 164 8.92 -18.55 -11.16
C LYS A 164 8.38 -17.87 -9.89
N ALA A 165 7.39 -17.00 -10.02
CA ALA A 165 6.84 -16.26 -8.90
C ALA A 165 5.99 -17.16 -7.98
N THR A 166 6.07 -16.90 -6.68
CA THR A 166 5.21 -17.49 -5.65
C THR A 166 4.01 -16.59 -5.36
N GLY A 167 4.21 -15.27 -5.40
CA GLY A 167 3.15 -14.29 -5.25
C GLY A 167 3.38 -13.07 -6.14
N PHE A 168 2.30 -12.36 -6.41
CA PHE A 168 2.24 -11.19 -7.29
C PHE A 168 1.83 -9.95 -6.51
N TYR A 169 2.72 -8.98 -6.42
CA TYR A 169 2.44 -7.70 -5.80
C TYR A 169 1.83 -6.73 -6.81
N ILE A 170 0.70 -6.11 -6.43
CA ILE A 170 0.01 -5.07 -7.18
C ILE A 170 0.40 -3.71 -6.58
N PRO A 171 1.35 -2.95 -7.19
CA PRO A 171 1.81 -1.68 -6.65
C PRO A 171 0.86 -0.52 -7.03
N PHE A 172 -0.43 -0.64 -6.70
CA PHE A 172 -1.41 0.44 -6.85
C PHE A 172 -1.47 1.27 -5.57
N TYR A 173 -1.27 2.58 -5.67
CA TYR A 173 -1.32 3.50 -4.53
C TYR A 173 -2.77 3.95 -4.24
N ALA A 174 -3.62 2.99 -3.87
CA ALA A 174 -5.05 3.20 -3.66
C ALA A 174 -5.34 4.25 -2.58
N GLY A 175 -4.55 4.26 -1.51
CA GLY A 175 -4.65 5.21 -0.41
C GLY A 175 -4.28 6.64 -0.81
N LEU A 176 -3.25 6.81 -1.63
CA LEU A 176 -2.91 8.13 -2.18
C LEU A 176 -3.98 8.62 -3.16
N ASP A 177 -4.51 7.73 -4.01
CA ASP A 177 -5.57 8.07 -4.95
C ASP A 177 -6.82 8.54 -4.23
N ILE A 178 -7.35 7.71 -3.33
CA ILE A 178 -8.61 8.02 -2.67
C ILE A 178 -8.50 9.25 -1.77
N GLY A 179 -7.32 9.51 -1.20
CA GLY A 179 -7.05 10.72 -0.41
C GLY A 179 -7.44 12.01 -1.13
N LYS A 180 -7.33 12.07 -2.46
CA LYS A 180 -7.76 13.23 -3.26
C LYS A 180 -9.27 13.49 -3.23
N PHE A 181 -10.07 12.44 -2.98
CA PHE A 181 -11.51 12.42 -3.20
C PHE A 181 -12.34 12.18 -1.93
N LEU A 182 -11.71 11.92 -0.78
CA LEU A 182 -12.41 11.68 0.50
C LEU A 182 -13.10 12.92 1.07
N TRP A 183 -12.71 14.10 0.60
CA TRP A 183 -13.18 15.37 1.12
C TRP A 183 -13.73 16.22 -0.02
N PHE A 184 -14.74 17.03 0.26
CA PHE A 184 -15.53 17.82 -0.71
C PHE A 184 -16.51 16.98 -1.55
N ASN A 185 -17.21 17.67 -2.47
CA ASN A 185 -18.30 17.10 -3.26
C ASN A 185 -17.76 16.33 -4.47
N TYR A 186 -17.16 15.17 -4.22
CA TYR A 186 -16.84 14.18 -5.25
C TYR A 186 -17.88 13.08 -5.29
N THR A 187 -18.13 12.53 -6.47
CA THR A 187 -19.06 11.41 -6.64
C THR A 187 -18.42 10.07 -6.25
N ALA A 188 -19.25 9.07 -5.99
CA ALA A 188 -18.83 7.67 -5.86
C ALA A 188 -17.98 7.22 -7.06
N LYS A 189 -18.35 7.66 -8.27
CA LYS A 189 -17.63 7.36 -9.51
C LYS A 189 -16.24 7.98 -9.54
N ASP A 190 -16.07 9.20 -9.03
CA ASP A 190 -14.75 9.83 -8.94
C ASP A 190 -13.81 9.03 -8.01
N ARG A 191 -14.34 8.56 -6.88
CA ARG A 191 -13.61 7.74 -5.89
C ARG A 191 -13.22 6.35 -6.41
N ASP A 192 -14.00 5.79 -7.34
CA ASP A 192 -13.80 4.44 -7.86
C ASP A 192 -13.03 4.39 -9.18
N ARG A 193 -12.94 5.51 -9.91
CA ARG A 193 -12.41 5.55 -11.27
C ARG A 193 -11.08 4.83 -11.47
N LYS A 194 -10.06 5.10 -10.65
CA LYS A 194 -8.76 4.44 -10.81
C LYS A 194 -8.76 3.00 -10.33
N SER A 195 -9.60 2.68 -9.33
CA SER A 195 -9.83 1.30 -8.89
C SER A 195 -10.42 0.45 -10.02
N GLU A 196 -11.41 0.97 -10.75
CA GLU A 196 -11.95 0.30 -11.95
C GLU A 196 -10.87 0.14 -13.02
N MET A 197 -10.12 1.21 -13.33
CA MET A 197 -9.07 1.19 -14.36
C MET A 197 -7.95 0.18 -14.06
N VAL A 198 -7.49 0.06 -12.81
CA VAL A 198 -6.43 -0.90 -12.46
C VAL A 198 -6.93 -2.34 -12.51
N LEU A 199 -8.19 -2.57 -12.11
CA LEU A 199 -8.82 -3.88 -12.22
C LEU A 199 -9.05 -4.28 -13.68
N ASP A 200 -9.41 -3.32 -14.53
CA ASP A 200 -9.48 -3.48 -15.98
C ASP A 200 -8.12 -3.75 -16.63
N TRP A 201 -7.03 -3.28 -16.04
CA TRP A 201 -5.68 -3.65 -16.48
C TRP A 201 -5.29 -5.04 -16.00
N LEU A 202 -5.65 -5.40 -14.75
CA LEU A 202 -5.33 -6.69 -14.13
C LEU A 202 -6.04 -7.87 -14.83
N LYS A 203 -7.28 -7.68 -15.28
CA LYS A 203 -8.01 -8.73 -16.03
C LYS A 203 -7.34 -9.14 -17.34
N GLU A 204 -6.49 -8.28 -17.91
CA GLU A 204 -5.74 -8.58 -19.14
C GLU A 204 -4.44 -9.34 -18.85
N GLN A 205 -4.06 -9.51 -17.58
CA GLN A 205 -2.83 -10.21 -17.20
C GLN A 205 -3.07 -11.72 -17.09
N PRO A 206 -2.38 -12.57 -17.88
CA PRO A 206 -2.52 -14.03 -17.80
C PRO A 206 -2.22 -14.60 -16.41
N THR A 207 -1.25 -13.99 -15.71
CA THR A 207 -0.87 -14.34 -14.35
C THR A 207 -1.97 -14.07 -13.33
N PHE A 208 -2.78 -13.03 -13.55
CA PHE A 208 -3.93 -12.72 -12.69
C PHE A 208 -5.11 -13.64 -12.99
N THR A 209 -5.46 -13.81 -14.27
CA THR A 209 -6.64 -14.59 -14.68
C THR A 209 -6.51 -16.07 -14.37
N ARG A 210 -5.31 -16.67 -14.50
CA ARG A 210 -5.09 -18.10 -14.21
C ARG A 210 -5.42 -18.47 -12.75
N ALA A 211 -5.12 -17.59 -11.81
CA ALA A 211 -5.30 -17.83 -10.38
C ALA A 211 -6.46 -17.00 -9.78
N LYS A 212 -7.14 -16.19 -10.60
CA LYS A 212 -8.26 -15.33 -10.20
C LYS A 212 -7.92 -14.48 -8.97
N GLY A 213 -6.71 -13.95 -8.89
CA GLY A 213 -6.24 -13.11 -7.77
C GLY A 213 -5.79 -13.85 -6.50
N VAL A 214 -5.79 -15.19 -6.47
CA VAL A 214 -5.51 -15.97 -5.25
C VAL A 214 -4.06 -15.86 -4.78
N ASP A 215 -3.10 -15.76 -5.71
CA ASP A 215 -1.68 -15.55 -5.45
C ASP A 215 -1.27 -14.07 -5.56
N HIS A 216 -2.25 -13.16 -5.53
CA HIS A 216 -2.05 -11.71 -5.61
C HIS A 216 -2.24 -11.03 -4.26
N PHE A 217 -1.46 -9.98 -4.05
CA PHE A 217 -1.63 -9.11 -2.90
C PHE A 217 -1.35 -7.64 -3.20
N ILE A 218 -1.94 -6.77 -2.38
CA ILE A 218 -1.83 -5.32 -2.45
C ILE A 218 -1.54 -4.74 -1.05
N MET A 219 -0.81 -3.63 -0.99
CA MET A 219 -0.69 -2.82 0.22
C MET A 219 -1.66 -1.66 0.13
N LEU A 220 -2.47 -1.45 1.16
CA LEU A 220 -3.38 -0.32 1.29
C LEU A 220 -2.85 0.61 2.38
N GLY A 221 -2.52 1.84 1.98
CA GLY A 221 -1.83 2.79 2.85
C GLY A 221 -2.74 3.39 3.92
N ARG A 222 -4.06 3.21 3.81
CA ARG A 222 -5.07 3.80 4.69
C ARG A 222 -5.92 2.74 5.40
N LEU A 223 -6.88 3.20 6.18
CA LEU A 223 -7.76 2.35 6.97
C LEU A 223 -8.66 1.53 6.05
N THR A 224 -8.99 0.29 6.44
CA THR A 224 -9.84 -0.60 5.65
C THR A 224 -11.17 0.03 5.18
N TRP A 225 -11.75 0.91 6.01
CA TRP A 225 -13.04 1.55 5.73
C TRP A 225 -12.99 2.60 4.60
N ASP A 226 -11.79 3.09 4.23
CA ASP A 226 -11.64 3.96 3.06
C ASP A 226 -11.91 3.19 1.76
N PHE A 227 -11.93 1.85 1.79
CA PHE A 227 -12.04 1.00 0.59
C PHE A 227 -13.26 0.09 0.57
N ARG A 228 -14.26 0.33 1.44
CA ARG A 228 -15.43 -0.54 1.67
C ARG A 228 -16.77 0.20 1.59
N ARG A 229 -16.91 1.17 0.67
CA ARG A 229 -18.22 1.76 0.37
C ARG A 229 -19.16 0.69 -0.20
N LEU A 230 -20.41 0.64 0.28
CA LEU A 230 -21.35 -0.44 -0.04
C LEU A 230 -22.25 -0.12 -1.24
N THR A 231 -22.59 1.16 -1.45
CA THR A 231 -23.50 1.58 -2.52
C THR A 231 -22.96 2.78 -3.27
N ASP A 232 -23.42 3.03 -4.49
CA ASP A 232 -23.05 4.20 -5.31
C ASP A 232 -23.66 5.53 -4.84
N ASN A 233 -24.05 5.60 -3.57
CA ASN A 233 -24.47 6.83 -2.94
C ASN A 233 -23.26 7.74 -2.69
N ASP A 234 -23.28 8.92 -3.32
CA ASP A 234 -22.22 9.93 -3.19
C ASP A 234 -21.97 10.39 -1.74
N SER A 235 -22.96 10.22 -0.85
CA SER A 235 -22.86 10.58 0.58
C SER A 235 -22.10 9.53 1.41
N GLU A 236 -21.92 8.30 0.90
CA GLU A 236 -21.18 7.26 1.60
C GLU A 236 -19.67 7.47 1.49
N TRP A 237 -18.96 7.16 2.58
CA TRP A 237 -17.52 7.33 2.70
C TRP A 237 -16.77 6.28 1.88
N GLY A 238 -15.65 6.71 1.27
CA GLY A 238 -14.69 5.80 0.67
C GLY A 238 -15.02 5.32 -0.76
N SER A 239 -14.17 4.42 -1.24
CA SER A 239 -14.26 3.74 -2.53
C SER A 239 -14.87 2.35 -2.34
N SER A 240 -15.35 1.74 -3.42
CA SER A 240 -15.88 0.37 -3.41
C SER A 240 -14.81 -0.70 -3.69
N LEU A 241 -13.52 -0.32 -3.81
CA LEU A 241 -12.41 -1.18 -4.29
C LEU A 241 -12.44 -2.60 -3.73
N LEU A 242 -12.56 -2.78 -2.41
CA LEU A 242 -12.50 -4.12 -1.80
C LEU A 242 -13.75 -4.98 -2.05
N TYR A 243 -14.85 -4.39 -2.48
CA TYR A 243 -16.06 -5.09 -2.89
C TYR A 243 -16.17 -5.29 -4.40
N MET A 244 -15.25 -4.72 -5.19
CA MET A 244 -15.23 -4.96 -6.63
C MET A 244 -14.91 -6.44 -6.93
N PRO A 245 -15.56 -7.08 -7.94
CA PRO A 245 -15.47 -8.53 -8.15
C PRO A 245 -14.06 -9.10 -8.30
N LEU A 246 -13.15 -8.36 -8.94
CA LEU A 246 -11.76 -8.80 -9.17
C LEU A 246 -10.91 -8.74 -7.89
N MET A 247 -11.32 -7.99 -6.86
CA MET A 247 -10.65 -7.97 -5.55
C MET A 247 -11.07 -9.11 -4.63
N LYS A 248 -12.06 -9.93 -5.02
CA LYS A 248 -12.65 -10.98 -4.17
C LYS A 248 -11.62 -11.92 -3.53
N ASN A 249 -10.56 -12.27 -4.25
CA ASN A 249 -9.53 -13.21 -3.78
C ASN A 249 -8.18 -12.55 -3.49
N VAL A 250 -8.00 -11.27 -3.84
CA VAL A 250 -6.74 -10.57 -3.66
C VAL A 250 -6.51 -10.37 -2.16
N PHE A 251 -5.34 -10.78 -1.68
CA PHE A 251 -4.95 -10.54 -0.28
C PHE A 251 -4.55 -9.08 -0.09
N ARG A 252 -4.97 -8.46 1.01
CA ARG A 252 -4.66 -7.05 1.30
C ARG A 252 -3.89 -6.93 2.59
N LEU A 253 -2.82 -6.14 2.53
CA LEU A 253 -2.17 -5.58 3.69
C LEU A 253 -2.77 -4.20 3.93
N SER A 254 -3.01 -3.82 5.18
CA SER A 254 -3.49 -2.46 5.51
C SER A 254 -2.91 -1.97 6.81
N VAL A 255 -2.92 -0.66 7.06
CA VAL A 255 -2.47 -0.12 8.35
C VAL A 255 -3.46 -0.37 9.50
N GLU A 256 -4.70 -0.76 9.16
CA GLU A 256 -5.74 -1.24 10.06
C GLU A 256 -6.69 -2.18 9.30
N LYS A 257 -6.82 -3.43 9.75
CA LYS A 257 -7.65 -4.44 9.07
C LYS A 257 -9.09 -4.46 9.55
N HIS A 258 -9.98 -4.95 8.71
CA HIS A 258 -11.29 -5.42 9.13
C HIS A 258 -11.14 -6.77 9.84
N GLN A 259 -11.50 -6.83 11.13
CA GLN A 259 -11.24 -8.00 11.99
C GLN A 259 -11.93 -9.30 11.53
N ASN A 260 -12.98 -9.20 10.71
CA ASN A 260 -13.70 -10.38 10.20
C ASN A 260 -13.39 -10.66 8.72
N ASP A 261 -12.27 -10.15 8.20
CA ASP A 261 -11.85 -10.38 6.82
C ASP A 261 -10.55 -11.18 6.77
N ASP A 262 -10.65 -12.49 6.51
CA ASP A 262 -9.50 -13.39 6.46
C ASP A 262 -8.53 -13.08 5.30
N LEU A 263 -8.92 -12.27 4.33
CA LEU A 263 -8.03 -11.83 3.24
C LEU A 263 -7.35 -10.51 3.55
N GLU A 264 -7.51 -9.96 4.75
CA GLU A 264 -6.85 -8.73 5.18
C GLU A 264 -5.96 -8.97 6.41
N GLU A 265 -4.74 -8.45 6.35
CA GLU A 265 -3.82 -8.44 7.48
C GLU A 265 -3.31 -7.04 7.75
N SER A 266 -3.28 -6.65 9.03
CA SER A 266 -2.78 -5.34 9.40
C SER A 266 -1.27 -5.35 9.63
N VAL A 267 -0.61 -4.33 9.10
CA VAL A 267 0.82 -4.08 9.27
C VAL A 267 1.04 -2.81 10.08
N PRO A 268 2.11 -2.71 10.87
CA PRO A 268 2.39 -1.54 11.69
C PRO A 268 2.35 -0.24 10.89
N TYR A 269 1.76 0.82 11.45
CA TYR A 269 1.86 2.14 10.83
C TYR A 269 3.34 2.53 10.69
N PRO A 270 3.75 3.17 9.57
CA PRO A 270 5.07 3.75 9.46
C PRO A 270 5.34 4.73 10.61
N THR A 271 6.45 4.52 11.32
CA THR A 271 6.95 5.42 12.38
C THR A 271 8.06 6.32 11.83
N ALA A 272 8.60 7.20 12.66
CA ALA A 272 9.65 8.14 12.26
C ALA A 272 11.07 7.54 12.22
N PHE A 273 11.29 6.35 12.79
CA PHE A 273 12.62 5.72 12.87
C PHE A 273 12.79 4.62 11.81
N HIS A 274 13.80 4.79 10.96
CA HIS A 274 14.12 3.91 9.84
C HIS A 274 15.58 3.45 9.93
N PRO A 275 15.85 2.34 10.63
CA PRO A 275 17.22 1.90 10.91
C PRO A 275 17.98 1.61 9.61
N ARG A 276 19.28 1.96 9.60
CA ARG A 276 20.20 1.68 8.48
C ARG A 276 21.00 0.41 8.71
N SER A 277 21.08 -0.04 9.96
CA SER A 277 21.83 -1.23 10.36
C SER A 277 21.28 -1.81 11.66
N GLU A 278 21.70 -3.02 11.99
CA GLU A 278 21.44 -3.63 13.31
C GLU A 278 21.98 -2.75 14.46
N SER A 279 23.08 -2.02 14.24
CA SER A 279 23.64 -1.10 15.24
C SER A 279 22.70 0.05 15.57
N ASP A 280 21.95 0.59 14.59
CA ASP A 280 20.97 1.65 14.86
C ASP A 280 19.86 1.15 15.79
N ILE A 281 19.41 -0.09 15.57
CA ILE A 281 18.40 -0.75 16.41
C ILE A 281 18.93 -0.91 17.83
N VAL A 282 20.11 -1.51 18.00
CA VAL A 282 20.71 -1.77 19.32
C VAL A 282 20.96 -0.47 20.09
N GLN A 283 21.46 0.56 19.41
CA GLN A 283 21.67 1.88 20.03
C GLN A 283 20.36 2.49 20.49
N TRP A 284 19.31 2.46 19.66
CA TRP A 284 18.01 3.00 20.05
C TRP A 284 17.38 2.20 21.19
N GLN A 285 17.45 0.87 21.16
CA GLN A 285 16.99 0.00 22.24
C GLN A 285 17.70 0.33 23.56
N ASN A 286 19.02 0.51 23.53
CA ASN A 286 19.79 0.88 24.73
C ASN A 286 19.45 2.29 25.22
N TYR A 287 19.21 3.23 24.31
CA TYR A 287 18.79 4.58 24.66
C TYR A 287 17.46 4.57 25.41
N ILE A 288 16.40 3.97 24.84
CA ILE A 288 15.06 3.96 25.45
C ILE A 288 14.98 3.11 26.73
N ARG A 289 15.87 2.11 26.87
CA ARG A 289 16.01 1.28 28.08
C ARG A 289 16.53 2.07 29.28
N ASN A 290 17.52 2.92 29.04
CA ASN A 290 18.22 3.67 30.09
C ASN A 290 17.67 5.09 30.28
N TYR A 291 16.70 5.50 29.48
CA TYR A 291 16.09 6.81 29.56
C TYR A 291 15.35 7.00 30.90
N GLU A 292 15.69 8.06 31.64
CA GLU A 292 15.02 8.40 32.89
C GLU A 292 13.63 9.01 32.62
N ARG A 293 12.58 8.36 33.11
CA ARG A 293 11.19 8.77 32.93
C ARG A 293 10.70 9.52 34.16
N THR A 294 10.19 10.74 33.98
CA THR A 294 9.70 11.56 35.11
C THR A 294 8.18 11.58 35.24
N LYS A 295 7.47 11.12 34.21
CA LYS A 295 6.01 11.10 34.15
C LYS A 295 5.47 9.69 34.18
N LEU A 296 4.34 9.52 34.86
CA LEU A 296 3.66 8.23 34.89
C LEU A 296 2.98 7.97 33.55
N PHE A 297 2.30 8.97 32.99
CA PHE A 297 1.61 8.78 31.71
C PHE A 297 1.60 10.04 30.85
N SER A 298 1.29 9.88 29.57
CA SER A 298 1.11 10.98 28.64
C SER A 298 -0.17 10.84 27.83
N PHE A 299 -0.67 11.97 27.33
CA PHE A 299 -1.66 11.98 26.28
C PHE A 299 -1.26 12.94 25.16
N VAL A 300 -1.17 12.41 23.94
CA VAL A 300 -0.88 13.16 22.72
C VAL A 300 -2.11 13.13 21.82
N GLY A 301 -2.71 14.28 21.55
CA GLY A 301 -3.88 14.37 20.70
C GLY A 301 -4.55 15.73 20.74
N ALA A 302 -5.67 15.84 20.03
CA ALA A 302 -6.50 17.04 20.01
C ALA A 302 -7.94 16.67 20.36
N LYS A 303 -8.63 17.58 21.04
CA LYS A 303 -10.08 17.50 21.25
C LYS A 303 -10.81 17.70 19.93
N ARG A 304 -11.84 16.90 19.68
CA ARG A 304 -12.74 17.05 18.54
C ARG A 304 -13.93 17.90 18.96
N GLN A 305 -13.80 19.23 18.84
CA GLN A 305 -14.82 20.21 19.30
C GLN A 305 -16.24 19.93 18.76
N LYS A 306 -16.35 19.35 17.56
CA LYS A 306 -17.64 19.03 16.91
C LYS A 306 -18.28 17.73 17.41
N ILE A 307 -17.59 16.92 18.22
CA ILE A 307 -18.10 15.64 18.72
C ILE A 307 -18.55 15.83 20.17
N LYS A 308 -19.86 15.69 20.40
CA LYS A 308 -20.43 15.65 21.75
C LYS A 308 -19.86 14.46 22.51
N ASN A 309 -19.46 14.66 23.77
CA ASN A 309 -18.88 13.62 24.63
C ASN A 309 -17.61 12.97 24.03
N ASP A 310 -16.77 13.74 23.34
CA ASP A 310 -15.50 13.25 22.79
C ASP A 310 -14.63 12.62 23.89
N PHE A 311 -14.26 11.34 23.70
CA PHE A 311 -13.41 10.62 24.64
C PHE A 311 -12.01 11.25 24.75
N ARG A 312 -11.48 11.80 23.64
CA ARG A 312 -10.21 12.52 23.65
C ARG A 312 -10.29 13.79 24.48
N GLY A 313 -11.47 14.42 24.53
CA GLY A 313 -11.77 15.52 25.43
C GLY A 313 -11.58 15.12 26.89
N VAL A 314 -12.21 14.02 27.31
CA VAL A 314 -12.07 13.46 28.67
C VAL A 314 -10.61 13.19 29.02
N LEU A 315 -9.87 12.50 28.14
CA LEU A 315 -8.46 12.19 28.38
C LEU A 315 -7.58 13.44 28.45
N MET A 316 -7.80 14.42 27.56
CA MET A 316 -7.04 15.67 27.52
C MET A 316 -7.27 16.49 28.78
N ASP A 317 -8.53 16.67 29.19
CA ASP A 317 -8.87 17.43 30.38
C ASP A 317 -8.33 16.78 31.64
N TYR A 318 -8.48 15.46 31.75
CA TYR A 318 -7.93 14.72 32.88
C TYR A 318 -6.40 14.83 32.92
N CYS A 319 -5.71 14.61 31.79
CA CYS A 319 -4.25 14.70 31.73
C CYS A 319 -3.75 16.09 32.13
N LYS A 320 -4.34 17.17 31.60
CA LYS A 320 -3.97 18.55 31.97
C LYS A 320 -4.21 18.87 33.45
N SER A 321 -5.09 18.13 34.13
CA SER A 321 -5.37 18.30 35.56
C SER A 321 -4.41 17.56 36.50
N LYS A 322 -3.46 16.76 35.97
CA LYS A 322 -2.56 15.91 36.76
C LYS A 322 -1.10 16.21 36.49
N GLU A 323 -0.33 16.47 37.54
CA GLU A 323 1.12 16.70 37.44
C GLU A 323 1.89 15.48 36.91
N ASN A 324 1.37 14.27 37.21
CA ASN A 324 1.93 13.00 36.76
C ASN A 324 1.62 12.67 35.28
N CYS A 325 0.85 13.53 34.59
CA CYS A 325 0.55 13.38 33.18
C CYS A 325 1.24 14.44 32.31
N ARG A 326 1.82 14.01 31.19
CA ARG A 326 2.32 14.92 30.15
C ARG A 326 1.33 15.05 29.00
N ALA A 327 0.70 16.21 28.88
CA ALA A 327 -0.24 16.51 27.79
C ALA A 327 0.46 17.20 26.61
N VAL A 328 0.28 16.69 25.39
CA VAL A 328 0.61 17.38 24.15
C VAL A 328 -0.67 17.63 23.37
N ASP A 329 -1.11 18.88 23.36
CA ASP A 329 -2.35 19.30 22.70
C ASP A 329 -2.08 19.65 21.24
N CYS A 330 -2.45 18.73 20.35
CA CYS A 330 -2.27 18.85 18.91
C CYS A 330 -3.21 19.86 18.24
N ALA A 331 -4.13 20.49 18.99
CA ALA A 331 -4.90 21.63 18.49
C ALA A 331 -4.09 22.93 18.54
N THR A 332 -3.11 23.03 19.44
CA THR A 332 -2.27 24.22 19.63
C THR A 332 -0.81 23.97 19.25
N THR A 333 -0.36 22.72 19.33
CA THR A 333 0.99 22.28 18.96
C THR A 333 0.92 21.57 17.62
N VAL A 334 1.88 21.85 16.73
CA VAL A 334 2.00 21.10 15.48
C VAL A 334 2.42 19.66 15.80
N CYS A 335 1.48 18.72 15.66
CA CYS A 335 1.71 17.28 15.84
C CYS A 335 1.91 16.54 14.51
N SER A 336 2.29 17.24 13.44
CA SER A 336 2.54 16.58 12.16
C SER A 336 3.73 15.63 12.24
N ASP A 337 3.57 14.46 11.65
CA ASP A 337 4.60 13.51 11.23
C ASP A 337 5.69 13.09 12.23
N GLY A 338 5.47 13.30 13.53
CA GLY A 338 6.41 12.87 14.59
C GLY A 338 7.09 14.01 15.34
N ALA A 339 6.56 15.25 15.25
CA ALA A 339 7.07 16.46 15.90
C ALA A 339 7.80 16.19 17.25
N PRO A 340 8.94 16.86 17.54
CA PRO A 340 9.79 16.52 18.68
C PRO A 340 9.06 16.41 20.03
N ALA A 341 8.08 17.28 20.25
CA ALA A 341 7.23 17.28 21.45
C ALA A 341 6.49 15.95 21.70
N ILE A 342 6.14 15.21 20.64
CA ILE A 342 5.50 13.89 20.73
C ILE A 342 6.49 12.87 21.28
N MET A 343 7.67 12.77 20.66
CA MET A 343 8.70 11.81 21.07
C MET A 343 9.21 12.13 22.47
N GLU A 344 9.42 13.41 22.81
CA GLU A 344 9.74 13.82 24.18
C GLU A 344 8.68 13.39 25.19
N ALA A 345 7.39 13.57 24.87
CA ALA A 345 6.32 13.22 25.79
C ALA A 345 6.25 11.72 26.05
N PHE A 346 6.44 10.90 25.02
CA PHE A 346 6.45 9.45 25.17
C PHE A 346 7.73 8.95 25.84
N LEU A 347 8.91 9.49 25.51
CA LEU A 347 10.16 9.16 26.20
C LEU A 347 10.08 9.52 27.70
N ASP A 348 9.46 10.63 28.07
CA ASP A 348 9.38 11.04 29.47
C ASP A 348 8.34 10.25 30.30
N SER A 349 7.51 9.39 29.66
CA SER A 349 6.34 8.76 30.30
C SER A 349 6.40 7.23 30.34
N ASP A 350 6.09 6.63 31.50
CA ASP A 350 5.98 5.17 31.62
C ASP A 350 4.88 4.57 30.71
N PHE A 351 3.73 5.24 30.67
CA PHE A 351 2.55 4.86 29.89
C PHE A 351 2.11 5.95 28.91
N CYS A 352 1.38 5.57 27.86
CA CYS A 352 0.80 6.51 26.90
C CYS A 352 -0.67 6.17 26.64
N LEU A 353 -1.55 7.16 26.71
CA LEU A 353 -2.98 6.94 26.50
C LEU A 353 -3.28 6.88 24.99
N GLN A 354 -3.78 5.74 24.52
CA GLN A 354 -4.03 5.48 23.09
C GLN A 354 -5.53 5.23 22.83
N PRO A 355 -6.37 6.29 22.81
CA PRO A 355 -7.76 6.16 22.41
C PRO A 355 -7.89 5.90 20.91
N ARG A 356 -9.03 5.36 20.49
CA ARG A 356 -9.34 5.18 19.07
C ARG A 356 -9.31 6.48 18.26
N GLY A 357 -9.19 6.35 16.95
CA GLY A 357 -9.29 7.46 16.01
C GLY A 357 -10.50 7.36 15.12
N ASP A 358 -10.27 7.60 13.84
CA ASP A 358 -11.28 7.31 12.81
C ASP A 358 -11.43 5.80 12.63
N GLY A 359 -10.39 5.03 12.95
CA GLY A 359 -10.39 3.59 13.14
C GLY A 359 -10.20 3.13 14.59
N LEU A 360 -10.04 1.82 14.76
CA LEU A 360 -9.76 1.17 16.05
C LEU A 360 -8.34 1.43 16.56
N THR A 361 -7.42 1.77 15.67
CA THR A 361 -5.97 1.88 15.90
C THR A 361 -5.44 3.24 15.43
N ARG A 362 -4.20 3.59 15.79
CA ARG A 362 -3.56 4.86 15.42
C ARG A 362 -2.04 4.68 15.30
N ARG A 363 -1.40 5.40 14.37
CA ARG A 363 0.07 5.54 14.31
C ARG A 363 0.71 5.87 15.67
N SER A 364 0.08 6.77 16.43
CA SER A 364 0.50 7.19 17.77
C SER A 364 0.78 6.02 18.74
N THR A 365 0.13 4.87 18.54
CA THR A 365 0.43 3.64 19.30
C THR A 365 1.85 3.15 19.04
N PHE A 366 2.26 3.09 17.77
CA PHE A 366 3.61 2.67 17.39
C PHE A 366 4.66 3.73 17.73
N ASP A 367 4.37 5.02 17.61
CA ASP A 367 5.27 6.09 18.06
C ASP A 367 5.50 6.03 19.59
N CYS A 368 4.46 5.68 20.35
CA CYS A 368 4.59 5.46 21.80
C CYS A 368 5.45 4.23 22.13
N MET A 369 5.21 3.10 21.45
CA MET A 369 6.01 1.89 21.63
C MET A 369 7.47 2.12 21.22
N LEU A 370 7.71 2.91 20.16
CA LEU A 370 9.03 3.30 19.69
C LEU A 370 9.84 4.02 20.77
N ALA A 371 9.18 4.81 21.64
CA ALA A 371 9.79 5.49 22.78
C ALA A 371 9.95 4.60 24.05
N GLY A 372 9.50 3.34 24.01
CA GLY A 372 9.45 2.45 25.18
C GLY A 372 8.38 2.84 26.21
N SER A 373 7.39 3.63 25.81
CA SER A 373 6.22 3.95 26.63
C SER A 373 5.14 2.88 26.40
N ILE A 374 4.44 2.47 27.46
CA ILE A 374 3.50 1.34 27.42
C ILE A 374 2.11 1.83 26.97
N PRO A 375 1.55 1.31 25.85
CA PRO A 375 0.22 1.68 25.40
C PRO A 375 -0.87 1.33 26.41
N VAL A 376 -1.72 2.32 26.71
CA VAL A 376 -2.98 2.14 27.43
C VAL A 376 -4.12 2.20 26.41
N TYR A 377 -4.75 1.06 26.18
CA TYR A 377 -5.88 0.93 25.27
C TYR A 377 -7.21 1.03 25.99
N PHE A 378 -8.20 1.54 25.26
CA PHE A 378 -9.55 1.73 25.78
C PHE A 378 -10.63 0.97 25.00
N TRP A 379 -10.25 0.32 23.91
CA TRP A 379 -11.13 -0.58 23.15
C TRP A 379 -10.41 -1.90 22.91
N ARG A 380 -11.11 -3.01 23.16
CA ARG A 380 -10.53 -4.35 22.91
C ARG A 380 -10.19 -4.56 21.43
N GLY A 381 -10.95 -3.93 20.53
CA GLY A 381 -10.71 -4.00 19.09
C GLY A 381 -9.38 -3.37 18.64
N THR A 382 -8.72 -2.57 19.48
CA THR A 382 -7.42 -1.97 19.16
C THR A 382 -6.30 -3.02 19.12
N PHE A 383 -6.39 -4.09 19.92
CA PHE A 383 -5.34 -5.10 20.04
C PHE A 383 -5.78 -6.53 19.72
N LYS A 384 -7.09 -6.84 19.83
CA LYS A 384 -7.60 -8.15 19.42
C LYS A 384 -7.72 -8.20 17.91
N GLY A 385 -7.08 -9.18 17.27
CA GLY A 385 -7.15 -9.36 15.82
C GLY A 385 -6.58 -8.16 15.05
N GLN A 386 -5.54 -7.51 15.58
CA GLN A 386 -4.77 -6.47 14.88
C GLN A 386 -3.28 -6.77 15.04
N TYR A 387 -2.52 -6.64 13.95
CA TYR A 387 -1.06 -6.77 13.91
C TYR A 387 -0.53 -8.11 14.43
N GLU A 388 -1.28 -9.20 14.24
CA GLU A 388 -0.98 -10.52 14.80
C GLU A 388 0.34 -11.12 14.28
N TRP A 389 0.85 -10.58 13.18
CA TRP A 389 2.15 -10.96 12.62
C TRP A 389 3.33 -10.29 13.31
N HIS A 390 3.09 -9.14 13.96
CA HIS A 390 4.10 -8.22 14.46
C HIS A 390 4.11 -8.12 15.98
N LEU A 391 2.94 -8.25 16.61
CA LEU A 391 2.76 -8.09 18.05
C LEU A 391 2.45 -9.42 18.75
N PRO A 392 2.81 -9.57 20.05
CA PRO A 392 2.47 -10.75 20.83
C PRO A 392 0.97 -10.96 20.94
N TRP A 393 0.55 -12.23 20.92
CA TRP A 393 -0.84 -12.63 21.17
C TRP A 393 -1.34 -12.22 22.56
N MET A 394 -0.50 -12.35 23.58
CA MET A 394 -0.80 -11.92 24.95
C MET A 394 -0.56 -10.42 25.09
N ALA A 395 -1.59 -9.61 24.81
CA ALA A 395 -1.49 -8.16 24.80
C ALA A 395 -1.09 -7.54 26.15
N GLU A 396 -1.40 -8.22 27.26
CA GLU A 396 -1.06 -7.83 28.63
C GLU A 396 0.46 -7.85 28.89
N THR A 397 1.25 -8.48 28.01
CA THR A 397 2.71 -8.46 28.08
C THR A 397 3.31 -7.12 27.68
N TYR A 398 2.58 -6.28 26.93
CA TYR A 398 3.10 -5.02 26.41
C TYR A 398 2.13 -3.84 26.51
N THR A 399 0.92 -4.03 27.04
CA THR A 399 -0.14 -3.00 27.10
C THR A 399 -0.96 -3.09 28.38
N VAL A 400 -1.65 -1.99 28.69
CA VAL A 400 -2.69 -1.93 29.72
C VAL A 400 -4.03 -1.68 29.04
N PHE A 401 -5.08 -2.36 29.49
CA PHE A 401 -6.44 -2.12 29.03
C PHE A 401 -7.30 -1.54 30.16
N ILE A 402 -8.00 -0.43 29.88
CA ILE A 402 -8.98 0.18 30.79
C ILE A 402 -10.22 0.45 29.96
N ASP A 403 -11.38 -0.05 30.37
CA ASP A 403 -12.60 0.11 29.56
C ASP A 403 -12.97 1.59 29.38
N ASN A 404 -13.35 1.97 28.16
CA ASN A 404 -13.65 3.36 27.84
C ASN A 404 -14.87 3.88 28.62
N ASP A 405 -15.83 3.03 28.94
CA ASP A 405 -17.03 3.44 29.66
C ASP A 405 -16.70 3.67 31.14
N ASP A 406 -15.90 2.79 31.76
CA ASP A 406 -15.39 2.99 33.12
C ASP A 406 -14.56 4.29 33.27
N VAL A 407 -13.76 4.62 32.25
CA VAL A 407 -13.01 5.88 32.20
C VAL A 407 -13.93 7.09 32.10
N ARG A 408 -15.04 6.99 31.36
CA ARG A 408 -16.03 8.05 31.26
C ARG A 408 -16.77 8.26 32.57
N ASP A 409 -17.25 7.18 33.17
CA ASP A 409 -18.02 7.21 34.42
C ASP A 409 -17.23 7.80 35.58
N THR A 410 -15.91 7.65 35.54
CA THR A 410 -14.98 8.19 36.54
C THR A 410 -14.32 9.51 36.14
N ASN A 411 -14.72 10.12 35.00
CA ASN A 411 -14.10 11.31 34.43
C ASN A 411 -12.56 11.22 34.38
N GLY A 412 -12.04 10.05 34.00
CA GLY A 412 -10.61 9.78 33.89
C GLY A 412 -9.91 9.36 35.19
N THR A 413 -10.52 9.51 36.37
CA THR A 413 -9.86 9.23 37.66
C THR A 413 -9.40 7.78 37.82
N LEU A 414 -10.09 6.83 37.18
CA LEU A 414 -9.68 5.42 37.15
C LEU A 414 -8.30 5.20 36.51
N ILE A 415 -7.89 6.02 35.54
CA ILE A 415 -6.62 5.86 34.82
C ILE A 415 -5.45 5.88 35.79
N LEU A 416 -5.37 6.94 36.62
CA LEU A 416 -4.29 7.08 37.59
C LEU A 416 -4.28 5.91 38.58
N LYS A 417 -5.46 5.53 39.11
CA LYS A 417 -5.61 4.42 40.05
C LYS A 417 -5.09 3.10 39.47
N VAL A 418 -5.40 2.79 38.21
CA VAL A 418 -4.93 1.56 37.56
C VAL A 418 -3.43 1.62 37.34
N LEU A 419 -2.89 2.72 36.80
CA LEU A 419 -1.48 2.81 36.45
C LEU A 419 -0.56 2.85 37.68
N GLU A 420 -0.96 3.53 38.76
CA GLU A 420 -0.23 3.51 40.05
C GLU A 420 -0.27 2.13 40.73
N GLY A 421 -1.29 1.32 40.43
CA GLY A 421 -1.42 -0.04 40.94
C GLY A 421 -0.49 -1.05 40.28
N ILE A 422 0.16 -0.71 39.16
CA ILE A 422 1.07 -1.61 38.45
C ILE A 422 2.45 -1.52 39.10
N HIS A 423 2.96 -2.67 39.58
CA HIS A 423 4.28 -2.74 40.19
C HIS A 423 5.39 -2.33 39.21
N LYS A 424 6.41 -1.60 39.69
CA LYS A 424 7.51 -1.09 38.86
C LYS A 424 8.25 -2.19 38.08
N ASP A 425 8.41 -3.37 38.68
CA ASP A 425 9.02 -4.52 37.99
C ASP A 425 8.20 -4.97 36.79
N LYS A 426 6.86 -4.92 36.90
CA LYS A 426 5.98 -5.25 35.78
C LYS A 426 6.07 -4.20 34.68
N VAL A 427 6.12 -2.91 35.04
CA VAL A 427 6.37 -1.82 34.09
C VAL A 427 7.67 -2.05 33.32
N LYS A 428 8.75 -2.43 34.03
CA LYS A 428 10.05 -2.74 33.41
C LYS A 428 9.96 -3.94 32.46
N GLU A 429 9.30 -5.02 32.86
CA GLU A 429 9.09 -6.22 32.02
C GLU A 429 8.30 -5.89 30.74
N MET A 430 7.21 -5.13 30.86
CA MET A 430 6.41 -4.71 29.72
C MET A 430 7.20 -3.83 28.76
N ARG A 431 8.02 -2.92 29.30
CA ARG A 431 8.91 -2.09 28.50
C ARG A 431 9.97 -2.91 27.78
N GLU A 432 10.64 -3.84 28.45
CA GLU A 432 11.61 -4.73 27.78
C GLU A 432 10.95 -5.53 26.65
N THR A 433 9.69 -5.93 26.83
CA THR A 433 8.90 -6.55 25.75
C THR A 433 8.80 -5.62 24.53
N LEU A 434 8.44 -4.34 24.73
CA LEU A 434 8.39 -3.35 23.65
C LEU A 434 9.74 -3.13 22.97
N ILE A 435 10.81 -3.02 23.76
CA ILE A 435 12.17 -2.81 23.26
C ILE A 435 12.59 -3.99 22.36
N ASN A 436 12.29 -5.22 22.77
CA ASN A 436 12.59 -6.41 21.98
C ASN A 436 11.70 -6.54 20.73
N LEU A 437 10.49 -5.97 20.75
CA LEU A 437 9.61 -5.92 19.58
C LEU A 437 10.02 -4.87 18.56
N LEU A 438 10.91 -3.94 18.90
CA LEU A 438 11.23 -2.76 18.10
C LEU A 438 11.48 -3.03 16.61
N PRO A 439 12.30 -4.03 16.21
CA PRO A 439 12.49 -4.33 14.80
C PRO A 439 11.20 -4.69 14.07
N LYS A 440 10.26 -5.34 14.76
CA LYS A 440 9.04 -5.90 14.16
C LYS A 440 8.00 -4.88 13.77
N PHE A 441 8.17 -3.61 14.16
CA PHE A 441 7.24 -2.52 13.82
C PHE A 441 7.90 -1.26 13.25
N VAL A 442 9.19 -1.32 12.92
CA VAL A 442 9.91 -0.29 12.16
C VAL A 442 10.23 -0.79 10.76
N TYR A 443 10.61 0.11 9.87
CA TYR A 443 10.89 -0.18 8.46
C TYR A 443 12.29 0.34 8.11
N ALA A 444 13.21 -0.52 7.72
CA ALA A 444 14.52 -0.11 7.22
C ALA A 444 14.39 0.54 5.84
N ARG A 445 15.41 1.30 5.42
CA ARG A 445 15.39 1.90 4.09
C ARG A 445 15.63 0.86 2.99
N SER A 446 15.13 1.16 1.79
CA SER A 446 15.35 0.31 0.62
C SER A 446 16.85 0.17 0.33
N GLY A 447 17.33 -1.07 0.22
CA GLY A 447 18.73 -1.39 -0.01
C GLY A 447 19.61 -1.44 1.24
N GLU A 448 19.08 -1.13 2.43
CA GLU A 448 19.80 -1.34 3.69
C GLU A 448 19.72 -2.80 4.12
N ASP A 449 20.81 -3.30 4.70
CA ASP A 449 20.89 -4.65 5.24
C ASP A 449 20.94 -4.60 6.78
N LEU A 450 19.89 -5.09 7.42
CA LEU A 450 19.83 -5.24 8.87
C LEU A 450 20.47 -6.56 9.36
N GLY A 451 21.20 -7.24 8.48
CA GLY A 451 21.86 -8.51 8.77
C GLY A 451 20.84 -9.60 9.06
N SER A 452 20.89 -10.14 10.29
CA SER A 452 19.97 -11.20 10.71
C SER A 452 18.61 -10.69 11.21
N VAL A 453 18.50 -9.39 11.47
CA VAL A 453 17.30 -8.77 12.01
C VAL A 453 16.28 -8.53 10.90
N LYS A 454 15.07 -9.06 11.08
CA LYS A 454 13.94 -8.82 10.17
C LYS A 454 13.11 -7.65 10.67
N ASP A 455 12.89 -6.67 9.80
CA ASP A 455 12.00 -5.55 10.12
C ASP A 455 10.53 -5.89 9.85
N ALA A 456 9.63 -4.92 10.01
CA ALA A 456 8.21 -5.11 9.73
C ALA A 456 7.97 -5.57 8.29
N PHE A 457 8.61 -4.97 7.28
CA PHE A 457 8.44 -5.37 5.89
C PHE A 457 8.88 -6.82 5.66
N ASP A 458 10.06 -7.20 6.17
CA ASP A 458 10.60 -8.54 5.95
C ASP A 458 9.72 -9.63 6.59
N ILE A 459 9.19 -9.37 7.79
CA ILE A 459 8.23 -10.26 8.47
C ILE A 459 6.95 -10.40 7.64
N THR A 460 6.42 -9.28 7.15
CA THR A 460 5.18 -9.28 6.36
C THR A 460 5.36 -10.07 5.08
N ILE A 461 6.43 -9.83 4.31
CA ILE A 461 6.60 -10.46 2.99
C ILE A 461 6.88 -11.95 3.11
N ASP A 462 7.63 -12.38 4.12
CA ASP A 462 7.82 -13.79 4.43
C ASP A 462 6.48 -14.52 4.64
N ARG A 463 5.58 -13.91 5.42
CA ARG A 463 4.26 -14.47 5.72
C ARG A 463 3.30 -14.39 4.52
N VAL A 464 3.33 -13.30 3.77
CA VAL A 464 2.55 -13.14 2.53
C VAL A 464 2.92 -14.25 1.56
N LEU A 465 4.20 -14.47 1.27
CA LEU A 465 4.63 -15.45 0.28
C LEU A 465 4.28 -16.89 0.71
N LYS A 466 4.45 -17.22 2.00
CA LYS A 466 3.96 -18.50 2.56
C LYS A 466 2.45 -18.66 2.38
N ARG A 467 1.68 -17.60 2.63
CA ARG A 467 0.22 -17.59 2.43
C ARG A 467 -0.15 -17.75 0.95
N MET A 468 0.51 -17.03 0.04
CA MET A 468 0.24 -17.12 -1.40
C MET A 468 0.52 -18.53 -1.91
N LYS A 469 1.65 -19.12 -1.50
CA LYS A 469 1.98 -20.52 -1.81
C LYS A 469 0.88 -21.47 -1.33
N SER A 470 0.51 -21.40 -0.05
CA SER A 470 -0.52 -22.28 0.52
C SER A 470 -1.87 -22.13 -0.18
N ARG A 471 -2.30 -20.90 -0.49
CA ARG A 471 -3.60 -20.65 -1.14
C ARG A 471 -3.59 -21.11 -2.60
N ARG A 472 -2.46 -20.93 -3.30
CA ARG A 472 -2.28 -21.38 -4.68
C ARG A 472 -2.27 -22.90 -4.77
N ASP A 473 -1.56 -23.57 -3.86
CA ASP A 473 -1.50 -25.04 -3.82
C ASP A 473 -2.90 -25.62 -3.57
N GLN A 474 -3.70 -25.01 -2.69
CA GLN A 474 -5.11 -25.38 -2.46
C GLN A 474 -6.01 -25.18 -3.70
N LEU A 475 -5.78 -24.09 -4.45
CA LEU A 475 -6.56 -23.79 -5.66
C LEU A 475 -6.33 -24.83 -6.76
N PHE A 476 -5.10 -25.33 -6.92
CA PHE A 476 -4.73 -26.27 -7.99
C PHE A 476 -4.74 -27.74 -7.54
N SER A 477 -4.93 -28.03 -6.24
CA SER A 477 -5.14 -29.39 -5.74
C SER A 477 -6.56 -29.91 -5.94
N HIS A 478 -7.49 -29.02 -6.31
CA HIS A 478 -8.89 -29.30 -6.63
C HIS A 478 -9.16 -28.93 -8.09
#